data_AF-A0A953NRK1-F1
#
_entry.id   AF-A0A953NRK1-F1
#
_cell.length_a   1.000
_cell.length_b   1.000
_cell.length_c   1.000
_cell.angle_alpha   90.00
_cell.angle_beta   90.00
_cell.angle_gamma   90.00
#
_symmetry.space_group_name_H-M   'P 1'
#
loop_
_entity.id
_entity.type
_entity.pdbx_description
1 polymer ?
#
loop_
_entity_poly.entity_id
_entity_poly.type
_entity_poly.pdbx_seq_one_letter_code
_entity_poly.pdbx_strand_id
1 'polypeptide(L)'
;MKLDLLAIAPHPDDVELTCGGTMLKMAQAGYRTGILDLTQGEMGTRGTPETRLREAARAGKILGAKVRRNLGLPDAHLRVCDEYKTAIAEVIREFEPRTVILPYWEGRHPDHYTAATLGYEACFVAGLRNYPLAGEAFRPFKILYAAAYADVRPTFAVDNLARWCETELPLRFPGKTDLLIEADSGGSNGARCRVWKHLLQEKVADRFGLTITVCHYPTGCSKWNPIEH
;
A
#
# COMPACT_ATOMS: atom_id res chain seq x y z
N MET A 1 12.31 -15.12 -9.65
CA MET A 1 11.95 -15.42 -8.24
C MET A 1 10.49 -15.05 -8.05
N LYS A 2 9.65 -15.86 -7.38
CA LYS A 2 8.24 -15.51 -7.18
C LYS A 2 8.02 -14.57 -5.99
N LEU A 3 7.04 -13.69 -6.07
CA LEU A 3 6.60 -12.80 -5.00
C LEU A 3 5.22 -13.19 -4.47
N ASP A 4 5.01 -12.96 -3.18
CA ASP A 4 3.70 -13.10 -2.55
C ASP A 4 2.90 -11.79 -2.63
N LEU A 5 3.61 -10.66 -2.65
CA LEU A 5 3.05 -9.31 -2.72
C LEU A 5 3.94 -8.37 -3.55
N LEU A 6 3.37 -7.66 -4.52
CA LEU A 6 4.01 -6.57 -5.27
C LEU A 6 3.21 -5.27 -5.09
N ALA A 7 3.83 -4.23 -4.57
CA ALA A 7 3.25 -2.88 -4.56
C ALA A 7 3.75 -2.11 -5.78
N ILE A 8 2.83 -1.57 -6.58
CA ILE A 8 3.14 -0.76 -7.75
C ILE A 8 2.68 0.67 -7.46
N ALA A 9 3.55 1.65 -7.64
CA ALA A 9 3.24 3.05 -7.37
C ALA A 9 3.92 3.97 -8.39
N PRO A 10 3.38 5.19 -8.63
CA PRO A 10 3.92 6.05 -9.67
C PRO A 10 5.32 6.56 -9.32
N HIS A 11 5.59 6.96 -8.07
CA HIS A 11 6.87 7.55 -7.70
C HIS A 11 7.51 6.85 -6.48
N PRO A 12 8.84 6.96 -6.31
CA PRO A 12 9.50 6.48 -5.11
C PRO A 12 9.13 7.34 -3.89
N ASP A 13 8.49 6.71 -2.89
CA ASP A 13 7.95 7.20 -1.60
C ASP A 13 6.45 6.88 -1.42
N ASP A 14 5.73 6.67 -2.50
CA ASP A 14 4.28 6.41 -2.48
C ASP A 14 3.92 5.09 -1.78
N VAL A 15 4.73 4.04 -1.96
CA VAL A 15 4.52 2.75 -1.30
C VAL A 15 4.74 2.89 0.20
N GLU A 16 5.81 3.56 0.61
CA GLU A 16 6.12 3.85 2.00
C GLU A 16 4.97 4.58 2.67
N LEU A 17 4.43 5.60 2.01
CA LEU A 17 3.33 6.41 2.50
C LEU A 17 2.03 5.63 2.62
N THR A 18 1.68 4.83 1.62
CA THR A 18 0.34 4.25 1.51
C THR A 18 0.21 2.84 2.06
N CYS A 19 1.29 2.05 2.01
CA CYS A 19 1.26 0.64 2.42
C CYS A 19 2.57 0.13 3.02
N GLY A 20 3.49 1.00 3.44
CA GLY A 20 4.78 0.61 4.03
C GLY A 20 4.63 -0.32 5.25
N GLY A 21 3.67 -0.04 6.14
CA GLY A 21 3.37 -0.92 7.28
C GLY A 21 2.92 -2.33 6.87
N THR A 22 2.11 -2.45 5.81
CA THR A 22 1.73 -3.75 5.24
C THR A 22 2.93 -4.46 4.64
N MET A 23 3.78 -3.75 3.89
CA MET A 23 4.99 -4.33 3.28
C MET A 23 5.93 -4.90 4.35
N LEU A 24 6.19 -4.14 5.41
CA LEU A 24 7.04 -4.56 6.52
C LEU A 24 6.45 -5.76 7.26
N LYS A 25 5.16 -5.71 7.61
CA LYS A 25 4.46 -6.80 8.31
C LYS A 25 4.49 -8.10 7.51
N MET A 26 4.24 -8.02 6.20
CA MET A 26 4.29 -9.18 5.31
C MET A 26 5.70 -9.75 5.21
N ALA A 27 6.72 -8.90 5.08
CA ALA A 27 8.11 -9.32 5.05
C ALA A 27 8.54 -10.01 6.36
N GLN A 28 8.15 -9.45 7.52
CA GLN A 28 8.42 -10.05 8.84
C GLN A 28 7.73 -11.40 9.03
N ALA A 29 6.54 -11.58 8.43
CA ALA A 29 5.84 -12.87 8.41
C ALA A 29 6.43 -13.89 7.41
N GLY A 30 7.56 -13.57 6.76
CA GLY A 30 8.27 -14.46 5.84
C GLY A 30 7.78 -14.43 4.39
N TYR A 31 6.81 -13.58 4.06
CA TYR A 31 6.36 -13.41 2.68
C TYR A 31 7.38 -12.64 1.83
N ARG A 32 7.49 -13.00 0.55
CA ARG A 32 8.37 -12.31 -0.39
C ARG A 32 7.65 -11.10 -0.97
N THR A 33 8.04 -9.92 -0.53
CA THR A 33 7.45 -8.64 -0.96
C THR A 33 8.34 -7.96 -2.00
N GLY A 34 7.74 -7.16 -2.89
CA GLY A 34 8.46 -6.34 -3.86
C GLY A 34 7.78 -5.00 -4.12
N ILE A 35 8.55 -4.06 -4.66
CA ILE A 35 8.12 -2.69 -5.00
C ILE A 35 8.46 -2.41 -6.47
N LEU A 36 7.52 -1.80 -7.19
CA LEU A 36 7.71 -1.29 -8.53
C LEU A 36 7.31 0.19 -8.57
N ASP A 37 8.32 1.06 -8.69
CA ASP A 37 8.12 2.48 -8.96
C ASP A 37 8.02 2.67 -10.49
N LEU A 38 7.03 3.40 -10.99
CA LEU A 38 6.87 3.61 -12.43
C LEU A 38 7.81 4.68 -12.96
N THR A 39 8.01 5.76 -12.22
CA THR A 39 8.81 6.94 -12.58
C THR A 39 9.96 7.13 -11.58
N GLN A 40 10.88 8.05 -11.85
CA GLN A 40 11.95 8.39 -10.90
C GLN A 40 11.58 9.54 -9.94
N GLY A 41 10.42 10.18 -10.14
CA GLY A 41 10.00 11.36 -9.38
C GLY A 41 10.83 12.60 -9.70
N GLU A 42 11.36 12.71 -10.91
CA GLU A 42 12.29 13.75 -11.34
C GLU A 42 11.67 15.16 -11.45
N MET A 43 10.34 15.29 -11.50
CA MET A 43 9.63 16.57 -11.48
C MET A 43 9.41 17.10 -10.05
N GLY A 44 9.80 16.32 -9.03
CA GLY A 44 9.75 16.75 -7.63
C GLY A 44 10.64 17.97 -7.35
N THR A 45 10.11 18.95 -6.63
CA THR A 45 10.80 20.24 -6.34
C THR A 45 12.10 20.10 -5.55
N ARG A 46 12.31 18.97 -4.86
CA ARG A 46 13.47 18.72 -4.00
C ARG A 46 14.09 17.36 -4.32
N GLY A 47 15.42 17.33 -4.19
CA GLY A 47 16.24 16.14 -4.45
C GLY A 47 16.68 16.05 -5.92
N THR A 48 17.54 15.08 -6.20
CA THR A 48 17.90 14.67 -7.56
C THR A 48 17.40 13.24 -7.80
N PRO A 49 17.19 12.80 -9.06
CA PRO A 49 16.81 11.42 -9.35
C PRO A 49 17.74 10.39 -8.71
N GLU A 50 19.05 10.62 -8.73
CA GLU A 50 20.03 9.71 -8.12
C GLU A 50 19.89 9.63 -6.61
N THR A 51 19.59 10.77 -5.98
CA THR A 51 19.37 10.82 -4.53
C THR A 51 18.09 10.10 -4.16
N ARG A 52 17.00 10.31 -4.91
CA ARG A 52 15.73 9.60 -4.73
C ARG A 52 15.90 8.10 -4.90
N LEU A 53 16.63 7.64 -5.92
CA LEU A 53 16.88 6.21 -6.13
C LEU A 53 17.67 5.58 -4.96
N ARG A 54 18.64 6.31 -4.38
CA ARG A 54 19.37 5.83 -3.19
C ARG A 54 18.47 5.76 -1.96
N GLU A 55 17.63 6.76 -1.74
CA GLU A 55 16.67 6.80 -0.63
C GLU A 55 15.64 5.68 -0.77
N ALA A 56 15.09 5.49 -1.98
CA ALA A 56 14.18 4.42 -2.34
C ALA A 56 14.82 3.04 -2.11
N ALA A 57 16.07 2.83 -2.53
CA ALA A 57 16.77 1.58 -2.28
C ALA A 57 16.95 1.32 -0.77
N ARG A 58 17.24 2.35 0.03
CA ARG A 58 17.34 2.25 1.49
C ARG A 58 16.00 1.93 2.13
N ALA A 59 14.93 2.60 1.72
CA ALA A 59 13.58 2.35 2.22
C ALA A 59 13.11 0.93 1.88
N GLY A 60 13.40 0.43 0.67
CA GLY A 60 13.11 -0.94 0.28
C GLY A 60 13.78 -1.98 1.20
N LYS A 61 15.03 -1.74 1.61
CA LYS A 61 15.74 -2.59 2.59
C LYS A 61 15.07 -2.56 3.96
N ILE A 62 14.67 -1.37 4.44
CA ILE A 62 13.97 -1.21 5.73
C ILE A 62 12.63 -1.95 5.71
N LEU A 63 11.89 -1.86 4.61
CA LEU A 63 10.61 -2.56 4.43
C LEU A 63 10.75 -4.08 4.20
N GLY A 64 11.97 -4.60 4.11
CA GLY A 64 12.23 -6.03 3.86
C GLY A 64 11.88 -6.49 2.45
N ALA A 65 11.72 -5.56 1.49
CA ALA A 65 11.41 -5.89 0.11
C ALA A 65 12.55 -6.71 -0.52
N LYS A 66 12.21 -7.86 -1.12
CA LYS A 66 13.17 -8.72 -1.82
C LYS A 66 13.61 -8.11 -3.15
N VAL A 67 12.78 -7.25 -3.72
CA VAL A 67 13.08 -6.52 -4.95
C VAL A 67 12.43 -5.15 -4.90
N ARG A 68 13.15 -4.14 -5.38
CA ARG A 68 12.61 -2.83 -5.72
C ARG A 68 13.11 -2.48 -7.11
N ARG A 69 12.20 -2.13 -8.03
CA ARG A 69 12.53 -1.74 -9.40
C ARG A 69 11.91 -0.40 -9.73
N ASN A 70 12.54 0.27 -10.67
CA ASN A 70 12.06 1.52 -11.24
C ASN A 70 11.98 1.34 -12.76
N LEU A 71 10.85 1.67 -13.38
CA LEU A 71 10.69 1.56 -14.84
C LEU A 71 11.25 2.77 -15.60
N GLY A 72 11.52 3.88 -14.93
CA GLY A 72 12.04 5.10 -15.56
C GLY A 72 11.06 5.74 -16.54
N LEU A 73 9.76 5.52 -16.36
CA LEU A 73 8.73 6.22 -17.13
C LEU A 73 8.75 7.72 -16.77
N PRO A 74 8.34 8.61 -17.70
CA PRO A 74 8.46 10.04 -17.49
C PRO A 74 7.46 10.54 -16.43
N ASP A 75 7.99 11.14 -15.38
CA ASP A 75 7.23 11.74 -14.27
C ASP A 75 6.34 12.89 -14.78
N ALA A 76 5.12 13.01 -14.23
CA ALA A 76 4.04 13.90 -14.67
C ALA A 76 3.53 13.66 -16.11
N HIS A 77 4.00 12.59 -16.76
CA HIS A 77 3.65 12.23 -18.14
C HIS A 77 3.20 10.77 -18.27
N LEU A 78 2.82 10.13 -17.16
CA LEU A 78 2.17 8.84 -17.21
C LEU A 78 0.88 8.94 -18.03
N ARG A 79 0.71 8.01 -18.97
CA ARG A 79 -0.46 7.87 -19.83
C ARG A 79 -0.80 6.41 -20.01
N VAL A 80 -2.07 6.11 -20.25
CA VAL A 80 -2.51 4.75 -20.58
C VAL A 80 -2.09 4.47 -22.04
N CYS A 81 -1.07 3.64 -22.22
CA CYS A 81 -0.62 3.16 -23.52
C CYS A 81 -0.07 1.73 -23.43
N ASP A 82 0.00 1.04 -24.57
CA ASP A 82 0.47 -0.35 -24.61
C ASP A 82 1.92 -0.51 -24.18
N GLU A 83 2.78 0.47 -24.47
CA GLU A 83 4.19 0.45 -24.05
C GLU A 83 4.34 0.34 -22.52
N TYR A 84 3.70 1.24 -21.77
CA TYR A 84 3.82 1.28 -20.32
C TYR A 84 3.11 0.09 -19.67
N LYS A 85 1.96 -0.29 -20.21
CA LYS A 85 1.23 -1.49 -19.78
C LYS A 85 2.06 -2.76 -19.97
N THR A 86 2.73 -2.90 -21.12
CA THR A 86 3.59 -4.04 -21.45
C THR A 86 4.75 -4.10 -20.48
N ALA A 87 5.44 -2.97 -20.23
CA ALA A 87 6.56 -2.92 -19.28
C ALA A 87 6.15 -3.36 -17.86
N ILE A 88 4.97 -2.97 -17.38
CA ILE A 88 4.46 -3.42 -16.07
C ILE A 88 4.10 -4.92 -16.12
N ALA A 89 3.47 -5.38 -17.19
CA ALA A 89 3.06 -6.78 -17.35
C ALA A 89 4.26 -7.75 -17.43
N GLU A 90 5.39 -7.33 -18.01
CA GLU A 90 6.64 -8.08 -18.00
C GLU A 90 7.16 -8.29 -16.57
N VAL A 91 7.14 -7.24 -15.74
CA VAL A 91 7.51 -7.35 -14.32
C VAL A 91 6.57 -8.31 -13.58
N ILE A 92 5.27 -8.27 -13.88
CA ILE A 92 4.29 -9.19 -13.29
C ILE A 92 4.59 -10.65 -13.69
N ARG A 93 4.92 -10.92 -14.96
CA ARG A 93 5.28 -12.28 -15.40
C ARG A 93 6.60 -12.75 -14.83
N GLU A 94 7.58 -11.87 -14.69
CA GLU A 94 8.88 -12.22 -14.12
C GLU A 94 8.78 -12.62 -12.64
N PHE A 95 8.00 -11.87 -11.87
CA PHE A 95 7.90 -12.05 -10.42
C PHE A 95 6.68 -12.86 -9.97
N GLU A 96 5.74 -13.14 -10.85
CA GLU A 96 4.53 -13.90 -10.56
C GLU A 96 3.86 -13.52 -9.22
N PRO A 97 3.56 -12.23 -8.95
CA PRO A 97 3.07 -11.79 -7.65
C PRO A 97 1.65 -12.29 -7.39
N ARG A 98 1.44 -13.05 -6.30
CA ARG A 98 0.08 -13.51 -5.94
C ARG A 98 -0.88 -12.36 -5.66
N THR A 99 -0.41 -11.32 -4.98
CA THR A 99 -1.18 -10.11 -4.68
C THR A 99 -0.47 -8.88 -5.26
N VAL A 100 -1.23 -7.96 -5.83
CA VAL A 100 -0.74 -6.65 -6.28
C VAL A 100 -1.45 -5.54 -5.49
N ILE A 101 -0.70 -4.55 -4.99
CA ILE A 101 -1.24 -3.30 -4.45
C ILE A 101 -1.04 -2.21 -5.49
N LEU A 102 -2.10 -1.48 -5.80
CA LEU A 102 -2.10 -0.32 -6.70
C LEU A 102 -2.53 0.94 -5.94
N PRO A 103 -2.23 2.15 -6.44
CA PRO A 103 -2.84 3.37 -5.93
C PRO A 103 -4.35 3.34 -6.17
N TYR A 104 -5.15 3.91 -5.27
CA TYR A 104 -6.58 4.07 -5.49
C TYR A 104 -6.84 4.93 -6.73
N TRP A 105 -7.80 4.52 -7.57
CA TRP A 105 -8.05 5.10 -8.90
C TRP A 105 -8.69 6.49 -8.87
N GLU A 106 -9.06 6.99 -7.69
CA GLU A 106 -9.48 8.38 -7.49
C GLU A 106 -8.45 9.11 -6.63
N GLY A 107 -8.12 10.33 -7.02
CA GLY A 107 -7.17 11.16 -6.29
C GLY A 107 -6.88 12.46 -7.02
N ARG A 108 -6.16 13.36 -6.33
CA ARG A 108 -5.78 14.68 -6.86
C ARG A 108 -4.65 14.62 -7.89
N HIS A 109 -3.82 13.58 -7.85
CA HIS A 109 -2.60 13.49 -8.64
C HIS A 109 -2.82 12.60 -9.87
N PRO A 110 -2.62 13.11 -11.10
CA PRO A 110 -2.84 12.36 -12.34
C PRO A 110 -2.10 11.02 -12.42
N ASP A 111 -0.82 11.03 -12.09
CA ASP A 111 0.02 9.84 -12.14
C ASP A 111 -0.50 8.71 -11.25
N HIS A 112 -1.20 9.00 -10.14
CA HIS A 112 -1.74 7.95 -9.27
C HIS A 112 -2.93 7.21 -9.90
N TYR A 113 -3.92 7.93 -10.44
CA TYR A 113 -5.06 7.26 -11.08
C TYR A 113 -4.67 6.64 -12.42
N THR A 114 -3.66 7.20 -13.11
CA THR A 114 -3.10 6.59 -14.32
C THR A 114 -2.32 5.31 -13.99
N ALA A 115 -1.50 5.32 -12.93
CA ALA A 115 -0.81 4.13 -12.46
C ALA A 115 -1.78 3.04 -12.00
N ALA A 116 -2.90 3.41 -11.37
CA ALA A 116 -3.96 2.48 -11.01
C ALA A 116 -4.56 1.77 -12.24
N THR A 117 -4.84 2.55 -13.29
CA THR A 117 -5.39 2.03 -14.56
C THR A 117 -4.37 1.13 -15.27
N LEU A 118 -3.14 1.62 -15.45
CA LEU A 118 -2.03 0.86 -16.05
C LEU A 118 -1.76 -0.44 -15.30
N GLY A 119 -1.68 -0.40 -13.97
CA GLY A 119 -1.44 -1.58 -13.14
C GLY A 119 -2.54 -2.62 -13.25
N TYR A 120 -3.81 -2.20 -13.29
CA TYR A 120 -4.94 -3.10 -13.49
C TYR A 120 -4.91 -3.76 -14.86
N GLU A 121 -4.74 -2.96 -15.93
CA GLU A 121 -4.67 -3.49 -17.29
C GLU A 121 -3.47 -4.42 -17.47
N ALA A 122 -2.32 -4.09 -16.89
CA ALA A 122 -1.12 -4.92 -16.88
C ALA A 122 -1.37 -6.27 -16.21
N CYS A 123 -2.05 -6.29 -15.06
CA CYS A 123 -2.46 -7.55 -14.39
C CYS A 123 -3.37 -8.40 -15.28
N PHE A 124 -4.24 -7.78 -16.08
CA PHE A 124 -5.12 -8.48 -16.99
C PHE A 124 -4.35 -9.13 -18.15
N VAL A 125 -3.53 -8.34 -18.86
CA VAL A 125 -2.78 -8.81 -20.04
C VAL A 125 -1.65 -9.77 -19.69
N ALA A 126 -1.03 -9.63 -18.50
CA ALA A 126 -0.03 -10.58 -18.01
C ALA A 126 -0.58 -12.02 -17.96
N GLY A 127 -1.88 -12.19 -17.70
CA GLY A 127 -2.57 -13.47 -17.66
C GLY A 127 -3.00 -14.04 -19.01
N LEU A 128 -2.80 -13.33 -20.12
CA LEU A 128 -3.22 -13.77 -21.45
C LEU A 128 -2.08 -14.52 -22.17
N ARG A 129 -2.28 -15.81 -22.48
CA ARG A 129 -1.27 -16.64 -23.16
C ARG A 129 -0.84 -16.12 -24.53
N ASN A 130 -1.77 -15.54 -25.29
CA ASN A 130 -1.52 -15.07 -26.65
C ASN A 130 -1.08 -13.61 -26.72
N TYR A 131 -0.98 -12.91 -25.59
CA TYR A 131 -0.51 -11.53 -25.59
C TYR A 131 1.03 -11.51 -25.75
N PRO A 132 1.60 -10.64 -26.60
CA PRO A 132 3.01 -10.69 -27.01
C PRO A 132 3.95 -10.17 -25.91
N LEU A 133 4.03 -10.93 -24.82
CA LEU A 133 4.89 -10.69 -23.66
C LEU A 133 5.82 -11.88 -23.48
N ALA A 134 7.05 -11.63 -23.03
CA ALA A 134 7.97 -12.70 -22.66
C ALA A 134 7.51 -13.45 -21.40
N GLY A 135 7.96 -14.70 -21.24
CA GLY A 135 7.65 -15.54 -20.08
C GLY A 135 6.24 -16.12 -20.06
N GLU A 136 5.99 -16.99 -19.08
CA GLU A 136 4.71 -17.68 -18.92
C GLU A 136 3.59 -16.72 -18.52
N ALA A 137 2.38 -16.96 -19.04
CA ALA A 137 1.21 -16.17 -18.67
C ALA A 137 0.88 -16.35 -17.19
N PHE A 138 0.76 -15.23 -16.48
CA PHE A 138 0.50 -15.22 -15.05
C PHE A 138 -0.50 -14.12 -14.70
N ARG A 139 -1.59 -14.50 -14.01
CA ARG A 139 -2.59 -13.57 -13.50
C ARG A 139 -2.48 -13.49 -11.98
N PRO A 140 -2.19 -12.30 -11.40
CA PRO A 140 -2.28 -12.11 -9.97
C PRO A 140 -3.64 -12.55 -9.43
N PHE A 141 -3.64 -13.21 -8.28
CA PHE A 141 -4.87 -13.72 -7.65
C PHE A 141 -5.72 -12.60 -7.06
N LYS A 142 -5.06 -11.57 -6.50
CA LYS A 142 -5.74 -10.45 -5.85
C LYS A 142 -5.10 -9.12 -6.21
N ILE A 143 -5.94 -8.13 -6.47
CA ILE A 143 -5.56 -6.72 -6.56
C ILE A 143 -6.18 -5.98 -5.37
N LEU A 144 -5.36 -5.19 -4.69
CA LEU A 144 -5.74 -4.30 -3.60
C LEU A 144 -5.42 -2.86 -4.00
N TYR A 145 -6.14 -1.90 -3.44
CA TYR A 145 -5.92 -0.49 -3.71
C TYR A 145 -5.60 0.26 -2.42
N ALA A 146 -4.55 1.07 -2.45
CA ALA A 146 -4.10 1.89 -1.34
C ALA A 146 -4.45 3.36 -1.60
N ALA A 147 -5.19 3.98 -0.68
CA ALA A 147 -5.65 5.36 -0.81
C ALA A 147 -4.80 6.32 0.02
N ALA A 148 -4.33 7.41 -0.60
CA ALA A 148 -3.61 8.49 0.07
C ALA A 148 -4.53 9.69 0.41
N TYR A 149 -5.41 10.07 -0.53
CA TYR A 149 -6.22 11.31 -0.45
C TYR A 149 -7.71 11.11 -0.70
N ALA A 150 -8.14 9.96 -1.21
CA ALA A 150 -9.56 9.71 -1.48
C ALA A 150 -10.32 9.43 -0.18
N ASP A 151 -11.49 10.06 -0.02
CA ASP A 151 -12.43 9.74 1.05
C ASP A 151 -13.19 8.45 0.70
N VAL A 152 -12.47 7.32 0.77
CA VAL A 152 -12.97 5.99 0.46
C VAL A 152 -13.05 5.14 1.71
N ARG A 153 -14.08 4.28 1.78
CA ARG A 153 -14.24 3.20 2.76
C ARG A 153 -13.00 2.28 2.78
N PRO A 154 -12.12 2.29 3.80
CA PRO A 154 -11.13 1.24 3.90
C PRO A 154 -11.81 -0.09 4.22
N THR A 155 -11.48 -1.15 3.49
CA THR A 155 -12.03 -2.48 3.77
C THR A 155 -11.15 -3.29 4.73
N PHE A 156 -9.82 -3.05 4.78
CA PHE A 156 -8.85 -3.92 5.46
C PHE A 156 -8.35 -3.44 6.85
N ALA A 157 -8.36 -2.14 7.12
CA ALA A 157 -7.82 -1.60 8.39
C ALA A 157 -8.62 -2.10 9.61
N VAL A 158 -9.95 -2.15 9.49
CA VAL A 158 -10.83 -2.61 10.57
C VAL A 158 -10.69 -4.10 10.81
N ASP A 159 -10.48 -4.90 9.76
CA ASP A 159 -10.31 -6.35 9.88
C ASP A 159 -9.04 -6.71 10.67
N ASN A 160 -7.96 -5.93 10.56
CA ASN A 160 -6.76 -6.12 11.38
C ASN A 160 -7.04 -5.83 12.87
N LEU A 161 -7.80 -4.77 13.16
CA LEU A 161 -8.15 -4.42 14.54
C LEU A 161 -9.09 -5.46 15.15
N ALA A 162 -10.08 -5.94 14.38
CA ALA A 162 -10.96 -7.01 14.81
C ALA A 162 -10.16 -8.28 15.16
N ARG A 163 -9.17 -8.64 14.33
CA ARG A 163 -8.28 -9.77 14.63
C ARG A 163 -7.45 -9.55 15.89
N TRP A 164 -6.92 -8.34 16.11
CA TRP A 164 -6.19 -8.03 17.34
C TRP A 164 -7.09 -8.11 18.58
N CYS A 165 -8.33 -7.64 18.50
CA CYS A 165 -9.31 -7.76 19.58
C CYS A 165 -9.66 -9.22 19.87
N GLU A 166 -9.61 -10.09 18.87
CA GLU A 166 -9.86 -11.52 19.02
C GLU A 166 -8.67 -12.26 19.65
N THR A 167 -7.44 -11.92 19.27
CA THR A 167 -6.25 -12.70 19.67
C THR A 167 -5.45 -12.10 20.82
N GLU A 168 -5.29 -10.77 20.87
CA GLU A 168 -4.37 -10.10 21.79
C GLU A 168 -5.08 -9.42 22.95
N LEU A 169 -6.25 -8.80 22.72
CA LEU A 169 -6.98 -8.05 23.74
C LEU A 169 -7.31 -8.90 24.99
N PRO A 170 -7.81 -10.15 24.88
CA PRO A 170 -8.11 -10.96 26.07
C PRO A 170 -6.85 -11.37 26.84
N LEU A 171 -5.71 -11.50 26.14
CA LEU A 171 -4.44 -11.92 26.74
C LEU A 171 -3.72 -10.77 27.43
N ARG A 172 -3.68 -9.61 26.78
CA ARG A 172 -2.88 -8.45 27.23
C ARG A 172 -3.67 -7.48 28.11
N PHE A 173 -4.97 -7.36 27.87
CA PHE A 173 -5.85 -6.39 28.53
C PHE A 173 -7.17 -7.03 28.97
N PRO A 174 -7.11 -8.07 29.83
CA PRO A 174 -8.29 -8.84 30.21
C PRO A 174 -9.35 -7.94 30.86
N GLY A 175 -10.60 -8.09 30.42
CA GLY A 175 -11.76 -7.39 30.98
C GLY A 175 -11.87 -5.90 30.63
N LYS A 176 -11.05 -5.36 29.74
CA LYS A 176 -11.18 -3.98 29.26
C LYS A 176 -12.31 -3.84 28.25
N THR A 177 -13.11 -2.79 28.41
CA THR A 177 -14.26 -2.46 27.57
C THR A 177 -14.05 -1.21 26.72
N ASP A 178 -12.90 -0.54 26.85
CA ASP A 178 -12.63 0.75 26.23
C ASP A 178 -11.36 0.67 25.41
N LEU A 179 -11.43 1.14 24.16
CA LEU A 179 -10.31 1.13 23.21
C LEU A 179 -10.11 2.54 22.66
N LEU A 180 -8.93 3.10 22.92
CA LEU A 180 -8.47 4.35 22.32
C LEU A 180 -7.65 4.05 21.06
N ILE A 181 -8.03 4.66 19.95
CA ILE A 181 -7.31 4.59 18.68
C ILE A 181 -6.79 5.99 18.35
N GLU A 182 -5.48 6.13 18.36
CA GLU A 182 -4.81 7.33 17.86
C GLU A 182 -4.57 7.19 16.35
N ALA A 183 -5.23 8.05 15.59
CA ALA A 183 -5.17 8.08 14.13
C ALA A 183 -4.49 9.37 13.64
N ASP A 184 -3.85 9.30 12.48
CA ASP A 184 -3.33 10.47 11.78
C ASP A 184 -4.47 11.31 11.15
N SER A 185 -4.12 12.50 10.66
CA SER A 185 -5.09 13.51 10.20
C SER A 185 -5.62 13.27 8.78
N GLY A 186 -5.04 12.29 8.07
CA GLY A 186 -5.29 12.01 6.66
C GLY A 186 -5.67 10.55 6.41
N GLY A 187 -6.02 10.25 5.16
CA GLY A 187 -6.22 8.88 4.69
C GLY A 187 -7.47 8.17 5.23
N SER A 188 -7.56 6.90 4.85
CA SER A 188 -8.75 6.08 5.04
C SER A 188 -9.05 5.69 6.50
N ASN A 189 -8.06 5.79 7.40
CA ASN A 189 -8.15 5.47 8.84
C ASN A 189 -8.10 6.72 9.75
N GLY A 190 -8.21 7.92 9.20
CA GLY A 190 -8.12 9.16 9.97
C GLY A 190 -9.28 9.38 10.94
N ALA A 191 -9.04 10.16 12.02
CA ALA A 191 -10.03 10.41 13.08
C ALA A 191 -11.32 11.11 12.62
N ARG A 192 -11.35 11.66 11.40
CA ARG A 192 -12.53 12.29 10.79
C ARG A 192 -13.26 11.39 9.78
N CYS A 193 -12.67 10.26 9.39
CA CYS A 193 -13.27 9.37 8.40
C CYS A 193 -14.52 8.69 8.98
N ARG A 194 -15.69 9.00 8.43
CA ARG A 194 -16.97 8.45 8.90
C ARG A 194 -17.09 6.95 8.65
N VAL A 195 -16.56 6.50 7.52
CA VAL A 195 -16.69 5.11 7.12
C VAL A 195 -15.77 4.20 7.95
N TRP A 196 -14.57 4.68 8.30
CA TRP A 196 -13.71 4.05 9.29
C TRP A 196 -14.45 3.83 10.62
N LYS A 197 -15.08 4.88 11.16
CA LYS A 197 -15.85 4.80 12.41
C LYS A 197 -17.03 3.84 12.32
N HIS A 198 -17.77 3.85 11.21
CA HIS A 198 -18.89 2.94 11.01
C HIS A 198 -18.44 1.47 10.99
N LEU A 199 -17.33 1.16 10.31
CA LEU A 199 -16.80 -0.19 10.30
C LEU A 199 -16.21 -0.60 11.67
N LEU A 200 -15.54 0.32 12.37
CA LEU A 200 -15.11 0.10 13.75
C LEU A 200 -16.30 -0.23 14.66
N GLN A 201 -17.43 0.45 14.46
CA GLN A 201 -18.65 0.15 15.19
C GLN A 201 -19.09 -1.29 14.93
N GLU A 202 -19.36 -1.64 13.67
CA GLU A 202 -19.94 -2.95 13.31
C GLU A 202 -19.02 -4.14 13.61
N LYS A 203 -17.73 -4.02 13.25
CA LYS A 203 -16.82 -5.17 13.27
C LYS A 203 -16.01 -5.30 14.55
N VAL A 204 -15.95 -4.24 15.37
CA VAL A 204 -15.13 -4.21 16.57
C VAL A 204 -15.95 -3.86 17.81
N ALA A 205 -16.56 -2.67 17.86
CA ALA A 205 -17.31 -2.21 19.02
C ALA A 205 -18.47 -3.16 19.36
N ASP A 206 -19.35 -3.41 18.38
CA ASP A 206 -20.52 -4.25 18.57
C ASP A 206 -20.13 -5.72 18.79
N ARG A 207 -19.14 -6.21 18.03
CA ARG A 207 -18.70 -7.61 18.07
C ARG A 207 -18.04 -7.98 19.40
N PHE A 208 -17.21 -7.10 19.96
CA PHE A 208 -16.42 -7.40 21.16
C PHE A 208 -16.93 -6.66 22.41
N GLY A 209 -18.04 -5.92 22.31
CA GLY A 209 -18.61 -5.16 23.42
C GLY A 209 -17.71 -4.01 23.88
N LEU A 210 -17.07 -3.31 22.93
CA LEU A 210 -16.11 -2.25 23.21
C LEU A 210 -16.69 -0.86 22.94
N THR A 211 -16.33 0.11 23.77
CA THR A 211 -16.47 1.53 23.49
C THR A 211 -15.19 2.02 22.81
N ILE A 212 -15.29 2.53 21.59
CA ILE A 212 -14.13 2.95 20.80
C ILE A 212 -14.08 4.47 20.70
N THR A 213 -12.96 5.05 21.14
CA THR A 213 -12.65 6.47 20.92
C THR A 213 -11.58 6.57 19.84
N VAL A 214 -11.85 7.33 18.77
CA VAL A 214 -10.85 7.62 17.73
C VAL A 214 -10.47 9.09 17.82
N CYS A 215 -9.23 9.37 18.16
CA CYS A 215 -8.71 10.74 18.26
C CYS A 215 -7.55 10.94 17.28
N HIS A 216 -7.30 12.21 16.94
CA HIS A 216 -6.11 12.58 16.20
C HIS A 216 -4.91 12.61 17.16
N TYR A 217 -3.71 12.27 16.67
CA TYR A 217 -2.48 12.51 17.42
C TYR A 217 -2.40 13.96 17.92
N PRO A 218 -1.87 14.24 19.12
CA PRO A 218 -1.53 15.60 19.50
C PRO A 218 -0.58 16.21 18.45
N THR A 219 -0.76 17.50 18.14
CA THR A 219 0.10 18.20 17.18
C THR A 219 1.56 18.10 17.64
N GLY A 220 2.42 17.43 16.85
CA GLY A 220 3.84 17.22 17.15
C GLY A 220 4.27 15.77 17.40
N CYS A 221 3.34 14.82 17.55
CA CYS A 221 3.67 13.43 17.91
C CYS A 221 4.20 12.53 16.77
N SER A 222 4.11 12.93 15.49
CA SER A 222 4.54 12.07 14.37
C SER A 222 6.06 11.91 14.22
N LYS A 223 6.87 12.76 14.89
CA LYS A 223 8.33 12.78 14.78
C LYS A 223 9.07 12.32 16.05
N TRP A 224 8.39 12.18 17.19
CA TRP A 224 9.04 12.12 18.51
C TRP A 224 8.60 10.97 19.42
N ASN A 225 7.80 10.01 18.96
CA ASN A 225 7.61 8.80 19.77
C ASN A 225 8.89 7.94 19.72
N PRO A 226 9.50 7.62 20.87
CA PRO A 226 10.46 6.53 20.93
C PRO A 226 9.72 5.27 20.48
N ILE A 227 10.29 4.56 19.50
CA ILE A 227 9.92 3.17 19.27
C ILE A 227 10.43 2.46 20.53
N GLU A 228 9.49 2.05 21.39
CA GLU A 228 9.81 1.27 22.59
C GLU A 228 10.73 0.11 22.21
N HIS A 229 11.83 0.00 22.97
CA HIS A 229 12.96 -0.91 22.74
C HIS A 229 12.65 -2.33 23.23
#